data_AF-A0A0Q7DWR0-F1
#
_entry.id   AF-A0A0Q7DWR0-F1
#
_cell.length_a   1.000
_cell.length_b   1.000
_cell.length_c   1.000
_cell.angle_alpha   90.00
_cell.angle_beta   90.00
_cell.angle_gamma   90.00
#
_symmetry.space_group_name_H-M   'P 1'
#
loop_
_entity.id
_entity.type
_entity.pdbx_description
1 polymer ?
#
loop_
_entity_poly.entity_id
_entity_poly.type
_entity_poly.pdbx_seq_one_letter_code
_entity_poly.pdbx_strand_id
1 'polypeptide(L)'
;MTPFSIFLLVLSLAVFLIAWLKGGHAERKGVLICILAYLSSYAGRGLRIDDLQIGDAIADLIVTGAFAWLALRSNRWWPFAATASMILMLVVHASMVLVPELTVRGDMAARMGLSVVLVLSIFGGVVERWLAGERPVSETATWTRRRPAT
;
A
#
# COMPACT_ATOMS: atom_id res chain seq x y z
N MET A 1 -14.68 9.06 -12.95
CA MET A 1 -14.21 8.37 -11.73
C MET A 1 -15.39 8.19 -10.79
N THR A 2 -15.51 7.05 -10.11
CA THR A 2 -16.60 6.87 -9.14
C THR A 2 -16.29 7.68 -7.87
N PRO A 3 -17.30 8.12 -7.09
CA PRO A 3 -17.08 8.82 -5.83
C PRO A 3 -16.19 8.05 -4.85
N PHE A 4 -16.32 6.72 -4.85
CA PHE A 4 -15.50 5.84 -4.00
C PHE A 4 -14.02 5.86 -4.39
N SER A 5 -13.70 5.91 -5.68
CA SER A 5 -12.31 6.04 -6.13
C SER A 5 -11.68 7.37 -5.69
N ILE A 6 -12.46 8.46 -5.70
CA ILE A 6 -12.00 9.78 -5.22
C ILE A 6 -11.74 9.71 -3.71
N PHE A 7 -12.68 9.12 -2.95
CA PHE A 7 -12.51 8.89 -1.53
C PHE A 7 -11.23 8.10 -1.22
N LEU A 8 -11.02 6.98 -1.90
CA LEU A 8 -9.83 6.13 -1.70
C LEU A 8 -8.53 6.88 -2.03
N LEU A 9 -8.51 7.68 -3.09
CA LEU A 9 -7.35 8.50 -3.44
C LEU A 9 -7.05 9.56 -2.37
N VAL A 10 -8.07 10.28 -1.91
CA VAL A 10 -7.93 11.30 -0.86
C VAL A 10 -7.46 10.66 0.45
N LEU A 11 -8.07 9.53 0.83
CA LEU A 11 -7.67 8.74 2.00
C LEU A 11 -6.22 8.30 1.89
N SER A 12 -5.83 7.72 0.75
CA SER A 12 -4.47 7.24 0.51
C SER A 12 -3.46 8.39 0.60
N LEU A 13 -3.75 9.53 -0.04
CA LEU A 13 -2.87 10.70 0.00
C LEU A 13 -2.70 11.24 1.43
N ALA A 14 -3.80 11.36 2.17
CA ALA A 14 -3.78 11.80 3.56
C ALA A 14 -2.95 10.86 4.44
N VAL A 15 -3.20 9.54 4.35
CA VAL A 15 -2.47 8.53 5.12
C VAL A 15 -1.00 8.49 4.73
N PHE A 16 -0.66 8.56 3.44
CA PHE A 16 0.72 8.56 2.98
C PHE A 16 1.46 9.80 3.47
N LEU A 17 0.84 10.98 3.42
CA LEU A 17 1.43 12.20 3.95
C LEU A 17 1.68 12.08 5.47
N ILE A 18 0.69 11.59 6.22
CA ILE A 18 0.81 11.37 7.66
C ILE A 18 1.90 10.35 7.98
N ALA A 19 1.93 9.21 7.30
CA ALA A 19 2.94 8.18 7.47
C ALA A 19 4.33 8.65 7.05
N TRP A 20 4.43 9.55 6.07
CA TRP A 20 5.71 10.11 5.67
C TRP A 20 6.29 11.07 6.72
N LEU A 21 5.44 12.00 7.19
CA LEU A 21 5.82 13.05 8.14
C LEU A 21 5.96 12.53 9.56
N LYS A 22 5.05 11.65 9.99
CA LYS A 22 4.91 11.14 11.36
C LYS A 22 5.13 9.64 11.50
N GLY A 23 5.51 8.91 10.45
CA GLY A 23 5.84 7.49 10.54
C GLY A 23 7.31 7.23 10.85
N GLY A 24 7.61 5.97 11.14
CA GLY A 24 8.97 5.44 11.25
C GLY A 24 9.47 4.91 9.91
N HIS A 25 10.59 4.18 9.95
CA HIS A 25 11.19 3.57 8.77
C HIS A 25 10.28 2.51 8.13
N ALA A 26 9.52 1.76 8.94
CA ALA A 26 8.61 0.73 8.44
C ALA A 26 7.45 1.36 7.67
N GLU A 27 6.82 2.39 8.23
CA GLU A 27 5.66 3.06 7.62
C GLU A 27 6.06 3.76 6.32
N ARG A 28 7.23 4.41 6.29
CA ARG A 28 7.78 5.00 5.06
C ARG A 28 8.06 3.97 3.97
N LYS A 29 8.58 2.79 4.34
CA LYS A 29 8.76 1.68 3.38
C LYS A 29 7.41 1.20 2.84
N GLY A 30 6.40 1.06 3.69
CA GLY A 30 5.03 0.72 3.27
C GLY A 30 4.47 1.71 2.27
N VAL A 31 4.59 3.01 2.55
CA VAL A 31 4.18 4.08 1.61
C VAL A 31 4.94 3.99 0.28
N LEU A 32 6.26 3.78 0.31
CA LEU A 32 7.05 3.61 -0.92
C LEU A 32 6.58 2.42 -1.74
N ILE A 33 6.31 1.27 -1.11
CA ILE A 33 5.78 0.08 -1.78
C ILE A 33 4.45 0.42 -2.47
N CYS A 34 3.53 1.11 -1.78
CA CYS A 34 2.25 1.50 -2.37
C CYS A 34 2.39 2.51 -3.54
N ILE A 35 3.28 3.50 -3.42
CA ILE A 35 3.53 4.47 -4.50
C ILE A 35 4.12 3.76 -5.71
N LEU A 36 5.11 2.89 -5.50
CA LEU A 36 5.72 2.11 -6.58
C LEU A 36 4.69 1.20 -7.24
N ALA A 37 3.84 0.52 -6.47
CA ALA A 37 2.74 -0.28 -6.99
C ALA A 37 1.80 0.54 -7.89
N TYR A 38 1.42 1.73 -7.44
CA TYR A 38 0.57 2.64 -8.22
C TYR A 38 1.22 3.06 -9.54
N LEU A 39 2.52 3.41 -9.51
CA LEU A 39 3.28 3.75 -10.71
C LEU A 39 3.43 2.55 -11.66
N SER A 40 3.69 1.35 -11.12
CA SER A 40 3.78 0.10 -11.88
C SER A 40 2.46 -0.24 -12.58
N SER A 41 1.32 -0.03 -11.92
CA SER A 41 0.00 -0.23 -12.55
C SER A 41 -0.21 0.73 -13.74
N TYR A 42 0.28 1.98 -13.66
CA TYR A 42 0.21 2.90 -14.80
C TYR A 42 1.05 2.42 -15.99
N ALA A 43 2.25 1.90 -15.73
CA ALA A 43 3.12 1.34 -16.76
C ALA A 43 2.57 0.03 -17.37
N GLY A 44 1.85 -0.77 -16.57
CA GLY A 44 1.31 -2.08 -16.95
C GLY A 44 0.03 -2.05 -17.80
N ARG A 45 -0.58 -0.87 -18.03
CA ARG A 45 -1.87 -0.73 -18.75
C ARG A 45 -1.89 -1.32 -20.17
N GLY A 46 -0.72 -1.54 -20.78
CA GLY A 46 -0.58 -2.14 -22.11
C GLY A 46 -0.59 -3.67 -22.15
N LEU A 47 -0.48 -4.35 -21.00
CA LEU A 47 -0.41 -5.81 -20.90
C LEU A 47 -1.77 -6.40 -20.51
N ARG A 48 -2.63 -6.65 -21.50
CA ARG A 48 -3.95 -7.26 -21.33
C ARG A 48 -4.02 -8.54 -22.17
N ILE A 49 -4.53 -9.62 -21.59
CA ILE A 49 -4.96 -10.81 -22.34
C ILE A 49 -6.48 -10.93 -22.10
N ASP A 50 -7.25 -10.76 -23.17
CA ASP A 50 -8.71 -10.57 -23.14
C ASP A 50 -9.13 -9.46 -22.15
N ASP A 51 -9.93 -9.80 -21.13
CA ASP A 51 -10.38 -8.89 -20.07
C ASP A 51 -9.49 -8.91 -18.81
N LEU A 52 -8.51 -9.83 -18.74
CA LEU A 52 -7.65 -9.99 -17.57
C LEU A 52 -6.42 -9.08 -17.67
N GLN A 53 -6.30 -8.16 -16.70
CA GLN A 53 -5.11 -7.32 -16.54
C GLN A 53 -4.01 -8.09 -15.81
N ILE A 54 -3.32 -8.98 -16.52
CA ILE A 54 -2.23 -9.80 -15.97
C ILE A 54 -1.13 -8.93 -15.34
N GLY A 55 -0.89 -7.74 -15.88
CA GLY A 55 0.05 -6.77 -15.31
C GLY A 55 -0.28 -6.40 -13.85
N ASP A 56 -1.56 -6.22 -13.52
CA ASP A 56 -1.99 -5.90 -12.16
C ASP A 56 -1.76 -7.07 -11.20
N ALA A 57 -2.07 -8.31 -11.62
CA ALA A 57 -1.90 -9.49 -10.77
C ALA A 57 -0.41 -9.74 -10.44
N ILE A 58 0.48 -9.53 -11.41
CA ILE A 58 1.94 -9.64 -11.20
C ILE A 58 2.41 -8.54 -10.25
N ALA A 59 1.95 -7.30 -10.44
CA ALA A 59 2.28 -6.19 -9.55
C ALA A 59 1.82 -6.49 -8.12
N ASP A 60 0.59 -6.96 -7.95
CA ASP A 60 0.03 -7.33 -6.65
C ASP A 60 0.82 -8.46 -5.99
N LEU A 61 1.33 -9.44 -6.76
CA LEU A 61 2.18 -10.51 -6.25
C LEU A 61 3.52 -9.97 -5.71
N ILE A 62 4.16 -9.06 -6.44
CA ILE A 62 5.41 -8.40 -6.02
C ILE A 62 5.17 -7.58 -4.75
N VAL A 63 4.08 -6.81 -4.70
CA VAL A 63 3.69 -5.99 -3.55
C VAL A 63 3.38 -6.86 -2.34
N THR A 64 2.70 -7.99 -2.54
CA THR A 64 2.45 -8.99 -1.49
C THR A 64 3.76 -9.50 -0.91
N GLY A 65 4.72 -9.87 -1.76
CA GLY A 65 6.05 -10.30 -1.34
C GLY A 65 6.81 -9.22 -0.56
N ALA A 66 6.70 -7.95 -0.99
CA ALA A 66 7.33 -6.82 -0.32
C ALA A 66 6.74 -6.57 1.08
N PHE A 67 5.41 -6.65 1.24
CA PHE A 67 4.76 -6.55 2.55
C PHE A 67 5.05 -7.75 3.44
N ALA A 68 5.05 -8.96 2.89
CA ALA A 68 5.41 -10.17 3.64
C ALA A 68 6.85 -10.08 4.18
N TRP A 69 7.80 -9.65 3.34
CA TRP A 69 9.17 -9.39 3.76
C TRP A 69 9.25 -8.30 4.83
N LEU A 70 8.46 -7.23 4.70
CA LEU A 70 8.40 -6.17 5.70
C LEU A 70 7.85 -6.71 7.03
N ALA A 71 6.79 -7.53 7.00
CA ALA A 71 6.19 -8.16 8.17
C ALA A 71 7.15 -9.07 8.92
N LEU A 72 8.01 -9.81 8.20
CA LEU A 72 9.03 -10.65 8.82
C LEU A 72 10.18 -9.86 9.46
N ARG A 73 10.41 -8.60 9.04
CA ARG A 73 11.50 -7.75 9.54
C ARG A 73 11.07 -6.70 10.56
N SER A 74 9.80 -6.30 10.54
CA SER A 74 9.27 -5.31 11.46
C SER A 74 8.64 -6.00 12.67
N ASN A 75 8.97 -5.56 13.88
CA ASN A 75 8.26 -5.97 15.08
C ASN A 75 6.96 -5.15 15.25
N ARG A 76 6.13 -5.10 14.22
CA ARG A 76 4.87 -4.33 14.14
C ARG A 76 3.77 -5.23 13.59
N TRP A 77 2.55 -5.07 14.08
CA TRP A 77 1.42 -5.88 13.61
C TRP A 77 0.91 -5.43 12.23
N TRP A 78 1.04 -4.14 11.92
CA TRP A 78 0.38 -3.59 10.73
C TRP A 78 0.89 -4.14 9.39
N PRO A 79 2.19 -4.48 9.19
CA PRO A 79 2.62 -5.08 7.93
C PRO A 79 2.07 -6.49 7.74
N PHE A 80 1.78 -7.21 8.82
CA PHE A 80 1.08 -8.49 8.76
C PHE A 80 -0.36 -8.31 8.27
N ALA A 81 -1.09 -7.33 8.79
CA ALA A 81 -2.44 -6.99 8.32
C ALA A 81 -2.43 -6.54 6.84
N ALA A 82 -1.45 -5.72 6.44
CA ALA A 82 -1.23 -5.33 5.05
C ALA A 82 -0.97 -6.56 4.15
N THR A 83 -0.11 -7.48 4.58
CA THR A 83 0.18 -8.73 3.85
C THR A 83 -1.07 -9.58 3.68
N ALA A 84 -1.87 -9.75 4.75
CA ALA A 84 -3.11 -10.51 4.69
C ALA A 84 -4.11 -9.89 3.69
N SER A 85 -4.23 -8.56 3.67
CA SER A 85 -5.09 -7.86 2.71
C SER A 85 -4.63 -8.06 1.25
N MET A 86 -3.32 -8.10 1.03
CA MET A 86 -2.73 -8.33 -0.30
C MET A 86 -2.89 -9.80 -0.75
N ILE A 87 -2.72 -10.76 0.16
CA ILE A 87 -3.00 -12.18 -0.14
C ILE A 87 -4.47 -12.34 -0.55
N LEU A 88 -5.39 -11.70 0.19
CA LEU A 88 -6.80 -11.76 -0.15
C LEU A 88 -7.09 -11.10 -1.51
N MET A 89 -6.33 -10.06 -1.89
CA MET A 89 -6.40 -9.45 -3.23
C MET A 89 -5.96 -10.42 -4.32
N LEU A 90 -4.90 -11.20 -4.10
CA LEU A 90 -4.48 -12.27 -5.01
C LEU A 90 -5.53 -13.38 -5.14
N VAL A 91 -6.20 -13.75 -4.04
CA VAL A 91 -7.31 -14.71 -4.06
C VAL A 91 -8.47 -14.18 -4.90
N VAL A 92 -8.77 -12.87 -4.82
CA VAL A 92 -9.78 -12.24 -5.67
C VAL A 92 -9.40 -12.35 -7.15
N HIS A 93 -8.15 -12.07 -7.53
CA HIS A 93 -7.67 -12.29 -8.90
C HIS A 93 -7.82 -13.76 -9.34
N ALA A 94 -7.45 -14.71 -8.49
CA ALA A 94 -7.59 -16.13 -8.79
C ALA A 94 -9.07 -16.52 -8.96
N SER A 95 -9.98 -15.93 -8.18
CA SER A 95 -11.42 -16.21 -8.28
C SER A 95 -12.01 -15.77 -9.62
N MET A 96 -11.55 -14.65 -10.19
CA MET A 96 -11.96 -14.19 -11.51
C MET A 96 -11.54 -15.14 -12.64
N VAL A 97 -10.42 -15.85 -12.46
CA VAL A 97 -9.96 -16.87 -13.42
C VAL A 97 -10.74 -18.19 -13.26
N LEU A 98 -11.07 -18.56 -12.03
CA LEU A 98 -11.73 -19.84 -11.72
C LEU A 98 -13.25 -19.81 -11.90
N VAL A 99 -13.88 -18.64 -11.76
CA VAL A 99 -15.35 -18.47 -11.81
C VAL A 99 -15.71 -17.42 -12.86
N PRO A 100 -15.94 -17.83 -14.12
CA PRO A 100 -16.20 -16.90 -15.24
C PRO A 100 -17.49 -16.09 -15.09
N GLU A 101 -18.39 -16.53 -14.22
CA GLU A 101 -19.68 -15.88 -13.94
C GLU A 101 -19.54 -14.64 -13.04
N LEU A 102 -18.36 -14.43 -12.43
CA LEU A 102 -18.12 -13.27 -11.58
C LEU A 102 -18.12 -11.98 -12.39
N THR A 103 -18.94 -11.03 -11.94
CA THR A 103 -18.99 -9.72 -12.57
C THR A 103 -17.72 -8.92 -12.28
N VAL A 104 -17.21 -8.22 -13.29
CA VAL A 104 -16.09 -7.27 -13.16
C VAL A 104 -16.35 -6.21 -12.08
N ARG A 105 -17.61 -5.82 -11.87
CA ARG A 105 -18.00 -4.87 -10.82
C ARG A 105 -17.78 -5.43 -9.41
N GLY A 106 -18.05 -6.71 -9.20
CA GLY A 106 -17.81 -7.41 -7.93
C GLY A 106 -16.33 -7.50 -7.59
N ASP A 107 -15.50 -7.86 -8.58
CA ASP A 107 -14.04 -7.84 -8.47
C ASP A 107 -13.51 -6.46 -8.06
N MET A 108 -13.90 -5.43 -8.81
CA MET A 108 -13.49 -4.05 -8.53
C MET A 108 -13.89 -3.63 -7.11
N ALA A 109 -15.11 -3.94 -6.67
CA ALA A 109 -15.58 -3.59 -5.34
C ALA A 109 -14.77 -4.30 -4.24
N ALA A 110 -14.50 -5.59 -4.39
CA ALA A 110 -13.69 -6.36 -3.46
C ALA A 110 -12.26 -5.80 -3.37
N ARG A 111 -11.61 -5.56 -4.51
CA ARG A 111 -10.26 -5.00 -4.57
C ARG A 111 -10.20 -3.62 -3.93
N MET A 112 -11.16 -2.73 -4.24
CA MET A 112 -11.22 -1.40 -3.63
C MET A 112 -11.41 -1.46 -2.11
N GLY A 113 -12.24 -2.38 -1.61
CA GLY A 113 -12.41 -2.60 -0.17
C GLY A 113 -11.12 -3.06 0.51
N LEU A 114 -10.41 -3.99 -0.10
CA LEU A 114 -9.11 -4.46 0.41
C LEU A 114 -8.03 -3.38 0.35
N SER A 115 -8.05 -2.49 -0.66
CA SER A 115 -7.18 -1.31 -0.69
C SER A 115 -7.43 -0.36 0.48
N VAL A 116 -8.69 -0.19 0.93
CA VAL A 116 -8.99 0.58 2.14
C VAL A 116 -8.34 -0.07 3.36
N VAL A 117 -8.47 -1.39 3.52
CA VAL A 117 -7.86 -2.12 4.65
C VAL A 117 -6.34 -1.99 4.64
N LEU A 118 -5.71 -2.09 3.46
CA LEU A 118 -4.26 -1.89 3.30
C LEU A 118 -3.83 -0.49 3.78
N VAL A 119 -4.50 0.55 3.29
CA VAL A 119 -4.18 1.95 3.64
C VAL A 119 -4.42 2.20 5.13
N LEU A 120 -5.54 1.72 5.68
CA LEU A 120 -5.84 1.86 7.10
C LEU A 120 -4.86 1.07 7.99
N SER A 121 -4.30 -0.04 7.50
CA SER A 121 -3.25 -0.77 8.21
C SER A 121 -2.00 0.10 8.38
N ILE A 122 -1.55 0.76 7.31
CA ILE A 122 -0.42 1.71 7.39
C ILE A 122 -0.72 2.84 8.38
N PHE A 123 -1.93 3.41 8.31
CA PHE A 123 -2.36 4.44 9.26
C PHE A 123 -2.36 3.93 10.71
N GLY A 124 -2.85 2.71 10.94
CA GLY A 124 -2.83 2.04 12.24
C GLY A 124 -1.41 1.90 12.79
N GLY A 125 -0.43 1.61 11.94
CA GLY A 125 0.99 1.61 12.32
C GLY A 125 1.49 2.97 12.82
N VAL A 126 1.09 4.06 12.15
CA VAL A 126 1.43 5.42 12.60
C VAL A 126 0.77 5.75 13.95
N VAL A 127 -0.50 5.38 14.12
CA VAL A 127 -1.27 5.62 15.35
C VAL A 127 -0.68 4.83 16.52
N GLU A 128 -0.41 3.54 16.34
CA GLU A 128 0.22 2.68 17.35
C GLU A 128 1.53 3.31 17.85
N ARG A 129 2.38 3.75 16.92
CA ARG A 129 3.66 4.37 17.21
C ARG A 129 3.52 5.67 17.99
N TRP A 130 2.50 6.46 17.67
CA TRP A 130 2.20 7.69 18.41
C TRP A 130 1.70 7.39 19.82
N LEU A 131 0.82 6.40 19.98
CA LEU A 131 0.34 5.94 21.29
C LEU A 131 1.48 5.36 22.15
N ALA A 132 2.47 4.72 21.52
CA ALA A 132 3.67 4.24 22.18
C ALA A 132 4.68 5.37 22.55
N GLY A 133 4.42 6.63 22.16
CA GLY A 133 5.29 7.76 22.45
C GLY A 133 6.59 7.79 21.63
N GLU A 134 6.68 7.01 20.55
CA GLU A 134 7.88 6.93 19.74
C GLU A 134 8.04 8.14 18.80
N ARG A 135 9.24 8.73 18.80
CA ARG A 135 9.53 9.92 17.98
C ARG A 135 9.61 9.59 16.50
N PRO A 136 9.04 10.43 15.61
CA PRO A 136 9.15 10.25 14.17
C PRO A 136 10.59 10.39 13.66
N VAL A 137 10.90 9.65 12.59
CA VAL A 137 12.22 9.70 11.96
C VAL A 137 12.49 11.08 11.34
N SER A 138 11.44 11.86 11.02
CA SER A 138 11.57 13.25 10.57
C SER A 138 12.26 14.15 11.59
N GLU A 139 12.07 13.92 12.89
CA GLU A 139 12.72 14.71 13.95
C GLU A 139 14.22 14.44 14.07
N THR A 140 14.65 13.22 13.72
CA THR A 140 16.07 12.85 13.71
C THR A 140 16.82 13.29 12.45
N ALA A 141 16.11 13.75 11.42
CA ALA A 141 16.71 14.28 10.20
C ALA A 141 17.20 15.72 10.44
N THR A 142 18.24 15.88 11.25
CA THR A 142 18.95 17.16 11.38
C THR A 142 19.58 17.50 10.04
N TRP A 143 19.02 18.52 9.37
CA TRP A 143 19.58 19.07 8.14
C TRP A 143 20.96 19.64 8.49
N THR A 144 22.02 18.90 8.18
CA THR A 144 23.40 19.33 8.43
C THR A 144 23.69 20.53 7.54
N ARG A 145 23.36 21.74 8.01
CA ARG A 145 23.84 23.00 7.43
C ARG A 145 25.36 22.97 7.51
N ARG A 146 26.04 22.50 6.45
CA ARG A 146 27.45 22.79 6.24
C ARG A 146 27.56 24.32 6.20
N ARG A 147 28.10 24.91 7.26
CA ARG A 147 28.55 26.31 7.23
C ARG A 147 29.64 26.40 6.14
N PRO A 148 29.56 27.34 5.19
CA PRO A 148 30.68 27.59 4.30
C PRO A 148 31.88 28.05 5.16
N ALA A 149 33.03 27.43 4.94
CA ALA A 149 34.28 27.83 5.57
C ALA A 149 34.67 29.20 5.00
N THR A 150 34.84 30.18 5.89
CA THR A 150 35.42 31.50 5.61
C THR A 150 36.93 31.41 5.55
#